data_AF-A0A353R198-F1
#
_entry.id   AF-A0A353R198-F1
#
_cell.length_a   1.000
_cell.length_b   1.000
_cell.length_c   1.000
_cell.angle_alpha   90.00
_cell.angle_beta   90.00
_cell.angle_gamma   90.00
#
_symmetry.space_group_name_H-M   'P 1'
#
loop_
_entity.id
_entity.type
_entity.pdbx_description
1 polymer ?
#
loop_
_entity_poly.entity_id
_entity_poly.type
_entity_poly.pdbx_seq_one_letter_code
_entity_poly.pdbx_strand_id
1 'polypeptide(L)' 'GGMLVQDRDLATLSAEQLKCVTRRAPTSTEIADLLFAWRVAKFVKSNAIIYAREGRTIGVGAGQMSR' A
#
# COMPACT_ATOMS: atom_id res chain seq x y z
N GLY A 1 -32.15 -14.66 5.30
CA GLY A 1 -30.67 -14.64 5.15
C GLY A 1 -30.36 -14.20 3.74
N GLY A 2 -29.34 -13.37 3.56
CA GLY A 2 -28.92 -12.86 2.25
C GLY A 2 -27.43 -13.03 2.04
N MET A 3 -26.95 -12.74 0.83
CA MET A 3 -25.54 -12.80 0.46
C MET A 3 -25.13 -11.49 -0.22
N LEU A 4 -23.95 -11.00 0.13
CA LEU A 4 -23.29 -9.94 -0.62
C LEU A 4 -22.25 -10.58 -1.54
N VAL A 5 -22.28 -10.19 -2.81
CA VAL A 5 -21.34 -10.63 -3.85
C VAL A 5 -20.62 -9.40 -4.37
N GLN A 6 -19.30 -9.48 -4.46
CA GLN A 6 -18.45 -8.42 -4.97
C GLN A 6 -17.31 -9.04 -5.80
N ASP A 7 -16.86 -8.31 -6.80
CA ASP A 7 -15.66 -8.68 -7.56
C ASP A 7 -14.41 -8.62 -6.67
N ARG A 8 -13.40 -9.40 -7.05
CA ARG A 8 -12.09 -9.34 -6.39
C ARG A 8 -11.40 -8.04 -6.76
N ASP A 9 -10.82 -7.36 -5.77
CA ASP A 9 -9.90 -6.27 -6.06
C ASP A 9 -8.61 -6.84 -6.69
N LEU A 10 -8.45 -6.62 -7.99
CA LEU A 10 -7.27 -7.01 -8.78
C LEU A 10 -6.40 -5.82 -9.19
N ALA A 11 -6.73 -4.60 -8.73
CA ALA A 11 -5.98 -3.42 -9.09
C ALA A 11 -4.51 -3.53 -8.65
N THR A 12 -3.61 -3.13 -9.55
CA THR A 12 -2.17 -3.00 -9.32
C THR A 12 -1.74 -1.59 -9.71
N LEU A 13 -0.78 -1.03 -8.98
CA LEU A 13 -0.24 0.30 -9.22
C LEU A 13 1.16 0.18 -9.81
N SER A 14 1.43 0.91 -10.89
CA SER A 14 2.76 1.03 -11.50
C SER A 14 3.42 2.37 -11.16
N ALA A 15 4.73 2.49 -11.36
CA ALA A 15 5.48 3.70 -11.04
C ALA A 15 5.00 4.91 -11.87
N GLU A 16 4.57 4.68 -13.11
CA GLU A 16 4.12 5.71 -14.05
C GLU A 16 2.78 6.35 -13.62
N GLN A 17 2.01 5.64 -12.80
CA GLN A 17 0.74 6.12 -12.25
C GLN A 17 0.96 6.99 -10.99
N LEU A 18 2.18 7.06 -10.46
CA LEU A 18 2.49 7.85 -9.27
C LEU A 18 2.66 9.33 -9.62
N LYS A 19 2.05 10.19 -8.80
CA LYS A 19 2.26 11.64 -8.85
C LYS A 19 3.04 12.08 -7.61
N CYS A 20 4.26 12.62 -7.80
CA CYS A 20 5.01 13.23 -6.71
C CYS A 20 4.38 14.57 -6.32
N VAL A 21 3.90 14.68 -5.08
CA VAL A 21 3.23 15.88 -4.55
C VAL A 21 4.10 16.68 -3.58
N THR A 22 5.36 16.28 -3.39
CA THR A 22 6.35 16.91 -2.52
C THR A 22 7.49 17.54 -3.34
N ARG A 23 8.24 18.46 -2.72
CA ARG A 23 9.41 19.10 -3.36
C ARG A 23 10.54 18.10 -3.64
N ARG A 24 10.79 17.17 -2.71
CA ARG A 24 11.77 16.09 -2.87
C ARG A 24 11.10 14.93 -3.61
N ALA A 25 11.65 14.58 -4.76
CA ALA A 25 11.29 13.34 -5.46
C ALA A 25 11.91 12.12 -4.76
N PRO A 26 11.19 10.99 -4.68
CA PRO A 26 11.77 9.74 -4.22
C PRO A 26 12.81 9.22 -5.23
N THR A 27 13.83 8.55 -4.71
CA THR A 27 14.78 7.75 -5.49
C THR A 27 14.11 6.51 -6.07
N SER A 28 14.74 5.86 -7.05
CA SER A 28 14.24 4.60 -7.63
C SER A 28 14.03 3.50 -6.59
N THR A 29 14.95 3.38 -5.62
CA THR A 29 14.82 2.44 -4.50
C THR A 29 13.62 2.75 -3.62
N GLU A 30 13.41 4.03 -3.27
CA GLU A 30 12.24 4.45 -2.50
C GLU A 30 10.94 4.19 -3.26
N ILE A 31 10.90 4.42 -4.58
CA ILE A 31 9.73 4.08 -5.42
C ILE A 31 9.44 2.58 -5.37
N ALA A 32 10.46 1.73 -5.48
CA ALA A 32 10.29 0.28 -5.40
C ALA A 32 9.72 -0.14 -4.03
N ASP A 33 10.23 0.44 -2.94
CA ASP A 33 9.73 0.19 -1.59
C ASP A 33 8.30 0.71 -1.37
N LEU A 34 7.94 1.86 -1.94
CA LEU A 34 6.58 2.41 -1.91
C LEU A 34 5.58 1.50 -2.64
N LEU A 35 5.93 1.01 -3.83
CA LEU A 35 5.11 0.06 -4.58
C LEU A 35 4.95 -1.27 -3.83
N PHE A 36 6.02 -1.75 -3.20
CA PHE A 36 5.97 -2.92 -2.33
C PHE A 36 5.02 -2.71 -1.15
N ALA A 37 5.17 -1.59 -0.41
CA ALA A 37 4.32 -1.25 0.73
C ALA A 37 2.85 -1.13 0.33
N TRP A 38 2.56 -0.52 -0.83
CA TRP A 38 1.21 -0.41 -1.38
C TRP A 38 0.56 -1.78 -1.63
N ARG A 39 1.33 -2.71 -2.23
CA ARG A 39 0.87 -4.08 -2.46
C ARG A 39 0.58 -4.82 -1.15
N VAL A 40 1.40 -4.63 -0.12
CA VAL A 40 1.14 -5.21 1.20
C VAL A 40 -0.13 -4.62 1.82
N ALA A 41 -0.28 -3.28 1.78
CA ALA A 41 -1.41 -2.58 2.39
C ALA A 41 -2.77 -3.09 1.88
N LYS A 42 -2.86 -3.45 0.59
CA LYS A 42 -4.06 -4.04 -0.02
C LYS A 42 -4.55 -5.31 0.67
N PHE A 43 -3.65 -6.12 1.25
CA PHE A 43 -4.00 -7.38 1.91
C PHE A 43 -4.16 -7.25 3.42
N VAL A 44 -3.75 -6.12 4.00
CA VAL A 44 -3.89 -5.83 5.43
C VAL A 44 -5.26 -5.22 5.70
N LYS A 45 -5.95 -5.67 6.76
CA LYS A 45 -7.27 -5.13 7.13
C LYS A 45 -7.19 -3.65 7.48
N SER A 46 -8.06 -2.85 6.87
CA SER A 46 -8.16 -1.42 7.14
C SER A 46 -8.53 -1.13 8.60
N ASN A 47 -8.03 -0.05 9.21
CA ASN A 47 -7.04 0.88 8.70
C ASN A 47 -5.62 0.31 8.77
N ALA A 48 -4.81 0.50 7.72
CA ALA A 48 -3.46 -0.05 7.63
C ALA A 48 -2.37 1.04 7.49
N ILE A 49 -1.24 0.84 8.17
CA ILE A 49 0.02 1.59 8.00
C ILE A 49 1.14 0.56 7.79
N ILE A 50 1.85 0.67 6.67
CA ILE A 50 2.95 -0.24 6.33
C ILE A 50 4.25 0.55 6.27
N TYR A 51 5.24 0.13 7.04
CA TYR A 51 6.63 0.54 6.87
C TYR A 51 7.37 -0.55 6.11
N ALA A 52 8.05 -0.16 5.04
CA ALA A 52 8.87 -1.06 4.24
C ALA A 52 10.23 -0.45 3.94
N ARG A 53 11.22 -1.33 3.74
CA ARG A 53 12.57 -0.99 3.31
C ARG A 53 13.19 -2.20 2.62
N GLU A 54 13.90 -1.96 1.52
CA GLU A 54 14.65 -3.00 0.77
C GLU A 54 13.76 -4.21 0.41
N GLY A 55 12.53 -3.92 -0.04
CA GLY A 55 11.56 -4.93 -0.48
C GLY A 55 10.97 -5.80 0.65
N ARG A 56 11.04 -5.34 1.90
CA ARG A 56 10.56 -6.08 3.09
C ARG A 56 9.76 -5.18 4.01
N THR A 57 8.76 -5.75 4.70
CA THR A 57 8.04 -5.04 5.76
C THR A 57 8.89 -4.96 7.01
N ILE A 58 9.03 -3.77 7.59
CA ILE A 58 9.69 -3.55 8.88
C ILE A 58 8.67 -3.26 10.00
N GLY A 59 7.44 -2.92 9.64
CA GLY A 59 6.35 -2.72 10.58
C GLY A 59 4.98 -2.70 9.89
N VAL A 60 3.97 -3.23 10.56
CA VAL A 60 2.59 -3.32 10.07
C VAL A 60 1.64 -2.93 11.21
N GLY A 61 0.95 -1.80 11.06
CA GLY A 61 -0.20 -1.42 11.89
C GLY A 61 -1.50 -1.74 11.14
N ALA A 62 -2.47 -2.37 11.81
CA ALA A 62 -3.72 -2.82 11.18
C ALA A 62 -4.92 -2.73 12.15
N GLY A 63 -6.12 -2.50 11.59
CA GLY A 63 -7.40 -2.66 12.31
C GLY A 63 -7.70 -1.61 13.39
N GLN A 64 -6.97 -0.50 13.44
CA GLN A 64 -7.23 0.58 14.40
C GLN A 64 -8.33 1.52 13.91
N MET A 65 -9.16 2.02 14.84
CA MET A 65 -10.24 2.97 14.54
C MET A 65 -9.70 4.33 14.08
N SER A 66 -8.55 4.74 14.62
CA SER A 66 -7.75 5.86 14.11
C SER A 66 -6.50 5.33 13.42
N ARG A 67 -6.12 5.98 12.32
CA ARG A 67 -4.79 5.85 11.75
C ARG A 67 -3.82 6.73 12.52
#